data_AF-A0A5B8VQC9-F1
#
_entry.id   AF-A0A5B8VQC9-F1
#
_cell.length_a   1.000
_cell.length_b   1.000
_cell.length_c   1.000
_cell.angle_alpha   90.00
_cell.angle_beta   90.00
_cell.angle_gamma   90.00
#
_symmetry.space_group_name_H-M   'P 1'
#
loop_
_entity.id
_entity.type
_entity.pdbx_description
1 polymer ?
#
loop_
_entity_poly.entity_id
_entity_poly.type
_entity_poly.pdbx_seq_one_letter_code
_entity_poly.pdbx_strand_id
1 'polypeptide(L)'
;MRDQTFHGYWLLTGNVSILSKRLKAQNVYDLEGICLGSSGVKAFYAVDPSIGSLLYQTGYLTIKAISEYWRAFSLGLPNREIKIGLLSELLNLYRDGNIQDTTMLTLAISSALQKKDLPELMNLLNKLIAPICCEHWKQRADFLFKATTVLAFQLLSAHLDTEVHCTDKPPEVHMIVKQISIFMVFNC
;
A
#
# COMPACT_ATOMS: atom_id res chain seq x y z
N MET A 1 -7.51 24.39 -20.96
CA MET A 1 -8.18 24.48 -19.65
C MET A 1 -9.19 23.34 -19.54
N ARG A 2 -8.89 22.36 -18.70
CA ARG A 2 -9.87 21.44 -18.11
C ARG A 2 -9.22 20.89 -16.85
N ASP A 3 -9.33 21.65 -15.77
CA ASP A 3 -8.99 21.20 -14.42
C ASP A 3 -9.94 20.05 -14.07
N GLN A 4 -9.53 18.83 -14.37
CA GLN A 4 -10.14 17.64 -13.81
C GLN A 4 -9.57 17.46 -12.40
N THR A 5 -10.05 18.28 -11.47
CA THR A 5 -9.95 18.00 -10.05
C THR A 5 -10.81 16.76 -9.76
N PHE A 6 -10.28 15.57 -10.04
CA PHE A 6 -10.81 14.31 -9.54
C PHE A 6 -10.60 14.31 -8.01
N HIS A 7 -11.53 14.94 -7.30
CA HIS A 7 -11.58 14.93 -5.86
C HIS A 7 -12.36 13.70 -5.40
N GLY A 8 -11.66 12.65 -4.99
CA GLY A 8 -12.04 11.74 -3.90
C GLY A 8 -13.40 11.03 -3.98
N TYR A 9 -14.11 11.07 -5.10
CA TYR A 9 -15.46 10.49 -5.22
C TYR A 9 -15.48 8.99 -4.91
N TRP A 10 -14.35 8.31 -5.10
CA TRP A 10 -14.19 6.91 -4.80
C TRP A 10 -13.98 6.62 -3.30
N LEU A 11 -13.27 7.50 -2.57
CA LEU A 11 -13.07 7.45 -1.12
C LEU A 11 -14.34 7.74 -0.30
N LEU A 12 -15.30 8.48 -0.87
CA LEU A 12 -16.56 8.82 -0.22
C LEU A 12 -17.54 7.62 -0.12
N THR A 13 -17.23 6.50 -0.76
CA THR A 13 -18.04 5.29 -0.65
C THR A 13 -17.55 4.45 0.54
N GLY A 14 -18.41 4.25 1.55
CA GLY A 14 -18.09 3.49 2.78
C GLY A 14 -17.60 2.04 2.58
N ASN A 15 -17.55 1.57 1.34
CA ASN A 15 -17.08 0.25 0.91
C ASN A 15 -15.56 0.06 1.11
N VAL A 16 -14.77 1.15 1.02
CA VAL A 16 -13.31 1.09 1.22
C VAL A 16 -12.97 0.62 2.65
N SER A 17 -13.70 1.10 3.66
CA SER A 17 -13.47 0.75 5.08
C SER A 17 -13.78 -0.73 5.40
N ILE A 18 -14.77 -1.31 4.71
CA ILE A 18 -15.16 -2.71 4.91
C ILE A 18 -14.11 -3.61 4.28
N LEU A 19 -13.67 -3.26 3.07
CA LEU A 19 -12.65 -3.99 2.36
C LEU A 19 -11.29 -3.94 3.08
N SER A 20 -10.86 -2.76 3.53
CA SER A 20 -9.59 -2.58 4.24
C SER A 20 -9.54 -3.37 5.55
N LYS A 21 -10.67 -3.46 6.28
CA LYS A 21 -10.81 -4.33 7.45
C LYS A 21 -10.68 -5.82 7.08
N ARG A 22 -11.30 -6.26 5.98
CA ARG A 22 -11.16 -7.65 5.49
C ARG A 22 -9.71 -7.97 5.10
N LEU A 23 -9.03 -7.02 4.45
CA LEU A 23 -7.61 -7.13 4.10
C LEU A 23 -6.72 -7.25 5.34
N LYS A 24 -6.90 -6.38 6.35
CA LYS A 24 -6.17 -6.47 7.63
C LYS A 24 -6.44 -7.80 8.34
N ALA A 25 -7.70 -8.28 8.34
CA ALA A 25 -8.06 -9.56 8.96
C ALA A 25 -7.38 -10.77 8.28
N GLN A 26 -7.19 -10.72 6.96
CA GLN A 26 -6.49 -11.76 6.20
C GLN A 26 -4.97 -11.52 6.07
N ASN A 27 -4.43 -10.50 6.75
CA ASN A 27 -3.01 -10.14 6.70
C ASN A 27 -2.49 -9.76 5.30
N VAL A 28 -3.37 -9.25 4.45
CA VAL A 28 -3.05 -8.83 3.08
C VAL A 28 -2.79 -7.33 3.06
N TYR A 29 -1.53 -6.94 2.86
CA TYR A 29 -1.10 -5.53 2.75
C TYR A 29 -0.43 -5.23 1.41
N ASP A 30 0.21 -6.22 0.79
CA ASP A 30 0.77 -6.07 -0.55
C ASP A 30 -0.28 -6.42 -1.61
N LEU A 31 -0.72 -5.40 -2.34
CA LEU A 31 -1.76 -5.51 -3.36
C LEU A 31 -1.20 -5.49 -4.78
N GLU A 32 0.10 -5.27 -4.93
CA GLU A 32 0.76 -5.30 -6.23
C GLU A 32 1.37 -6.69 -6.45
N GLY A 33 1.08 -7.31 -7.61
CA GLY A 33 1.61 -8.64 -7.93
C GLY A 33 0.70 -9.81 -7.55
N ILE A 34 -0.55 -9.56 -7.14
CA ILE A 34 -1.56 -10.61 -6.96
C ILE A 34 -1.77 -11.33 -8.30
N CYS A 35 -1.61 -12.64 -8.32
CA CYS A 35 -1.82 -13.45 -9.51
C CYS A 35 -3.10 -14.29 -9.38
N LEU A 36 -3.98 -14.22 -10.38
CA LEU A 36 -5.19 -15.05 -10.46
C LEU A 36 -5.15 -15.95 -11.70
N GLY A 37 -5.53 -17.22 -11.53
CA GLY A 37 -5.85 -18.08 -12.66
C GLY A 37 -7.20 -17.72 -13.29
N SER A 38 -7.49 -18.30 -14.46
CA SER A 38 -8.74 -18.08 -15.19
C SER A 38 -10.02 -18.39 -14.39
N SER A 39 -9.96 -19.33 -13.44
CA SER A 39 -11.07 -19.64 -12.53
C SER A 39 -11.28 -18.55 -11.48
N GLY A 40 -10.20 -18.00 -10.92
CA GLY A 40 -10.23 -16.93 -9.93
C GLY A 40 -10.83 -15.64 -10.48
N VAL A 41 -10.56 -15.31 -11.74
CA VAL A 41 -11.16 -14.14 -12.41
C VAL A 41 -12.69 -14.26 -12.52
N LYS A 42 -13.24 -15.48 -12.68
CA LYS A 42 -14.68 -15.73 -12.86
C LYS A 42 -15.44 -15.96 -11.54
N ALA A 43 -14.74 -16.08 -10.42
CA ALA A 43 -15.28 -16.60 -9.16
C ALA A 43 -16.10 -15.60 -8.31
N PHE A 44 -16.80 -14.62 -8.89
CA PHE A 44 -17.55 -13.61 -8.13
C PHE A 44 -18.67 -14.20 -7.26
N TYR A 45 -19.41 -15.19 -7.78
CA TYR A 45 -20.52 -15.84 -7.09
C TYR A 45 -20.10 -17.02 -6.20
N ALA A 46 -18.80 -17.21 -5.97
CA ALA A 46 -18.36 -18.19 -4.99
C ALA A 46 -18.86 -17.79 -3.59
N VAL A 47 -19.23 -18.77 -2.77
CA VAL A 47 -19.69 -18.53 -1.39
C VAL A 47 -18.63 -17.80 -0.55
N ASP A 48 -17.35 -18.00 -0.86
CA ASP A 48 -16.23 -17.23 -0.32
C ASP A 48 -15.17 -16.99 -1.42
N PRO A 49 -15.24 -15.86 -2.15
CA PRO A 49 -14.27 -15.56 -3.19
C PRO A 49 -12.92 -15.21 -2.58
N SER A 50 -11.83 -15.61 -3.26
CA SER A 50 -10.48 -15.19 -2.87
C SER A 50 -10.36 -13.66 -2.83
N ILE A 51 -9.46 -13.13 -2.01
CA ILE A 51 -9.27 -11.67 -1.88
C ILE A 51 -8.94 -11.00 -3.22
N GLY A 52 -8.11 -11.65 -4.04
CA GLY A 52 -7.77 -11.16 -5.37
C GLY A 52 -8.99 -11.13 -6.29
N SER A 53 -9.83 -12.17 -6.25
CA SER A 53 -11.09 -12.21 -7.00
C SER A 53 -12.05 -11.10 -6.57
N LEU A 54 -12.20 -10.89 -5.26
CA LEU A 54 -13.04 -9.84 -4.69
C LEU A 54 -12.57 -8.46 -5.16
N LEU A 55 -11.27 -8.16 -5.00
CA LEU A 55 -10.67 -6.89 -5.38
C LEU A 55 -10.78 -6.63 -6.89
N TYR A 56 -10.60 -7.65 -7.71
CA TYR A 56 -10.75 -7.54 -9.16
C TYR A 56 -12.19 -7.20 -9.56
N GLN A 57 -13.16 -7.94 -9.03
CA GLN A 57 -14.57 -7.77 -9.38
C GLN A 57 -15.19 -6.49 -8.85
N THR A 58 -14.71 -6.01 -7.70
CA THR A 58 -15.11 -4.72 -7.13
C THR A 58 -14.38 -3.53 -7.76
N GLY A 59 -13.46 -3.77 -8.71
CA GLY A 59 -12.75 -2.73 -9.47
C GLY A 59 -11.56 -2.11 -8.73
N TYR A 60 -11.13 -2.70 -7.61
CA TYR A 60 -9.93 -2.27 -6.87
C TYR A 60 -8.65 -2.76 -7.54
N LEU A 61 -8.70 -3.90 -8.23
CA LEU A 61 -7.60 -4.39 -9.05
C LEU A 61 -8.00 -4.52 -10.51
N THR A 62 -7.03 -4.28 -11.41
CA THR A 62 -7.15 -4.53 -12.84
C THR A 62 -6.04 -5.44 -13.32
N ILE A 63 -6.24 -6.08 -14.48
CA ILE A 63 -5.20 -6.88 -15.13
C ILE A 63 -4.07 -5.96 -15.60
N LYS A 64 -2.86 -6.23 -15.11
CA LYS A 64 -1.62 -5.55 -15.52
C LYS A 64 -0.85 -6.34 -16.55
N ALA A 65 -0.85 -7.66 -16.44
CA ALA A 65 -0.20 -8.54 -17.39
C ALA A 65 -0.93 -9.89 -17.49
N ILE A 66 -0.79 -10.54 -18.64
CA ILE A 66 -1.36 -11.86 -18.91
C ILE A 66 -0.19 -12.80 -19.22
N SER A 67 -0.13 -13.91 -18.51
CA SER A 67 0.77 -15.01 -18.85
C SER A 67 -0.02 -16.11 -19.52
N GLU A 68 0.15 -16.26 -20.84
CA GLU A 68 -0.51 -17.31 -21.61
C GLU A 68 -0.02 -18.71 -21.21
N TYR A 69 1.28 -18.83 -20.93
CA TYR A 69 1.91 -20.09 -20.51
C TYR A 69 1.30 -20.62 -19.21
N TRP A 70 1.16 -19.75 -18.20
CA TRP A 70 0.57 -20.11 -16.91
C TRP A 70 -0.95 -19.95 -16.84
N ARG A 71 -1.58 -19.47 -17.92
CA ARG A 71 -3.01 -19.08 -17.97
C ARG A 71 -3.42 -18.23 -16.76
N ALA A 72 -2.55 -17.29 -16.40
CA ALA A 72 -2.66 -16.48 -15.20
C ALA A 72 -2.64 -14.99 -15.53
N PHE A 73 -3.32 -14.22 -14.70
CA PHE A 73 -3.47 -12.78 -14.78
C PHE A 73 -2.75 -12.15 -13.59
N SER A 74 -1.78 -11.30 -13.87
CA SER A 74 -1.18 -10.42 -12.86
C SER A 74 -2.08 -9.22 -12.68
N LEU A 75 -2.42 -8.95 -11.42
CA LEU A 75 -3.31 -7.88 -11.01
C LEU A 75 -2.55 -6.77 -10.29
N GLY A 76 -3.07 -5.55 -10.41
CA GLY A 76 -2.55 -4.39 -9.69
C GLY A 76 -3.54 -3.24 -9.66
N LEU A 77 -3.22 -2.21 -8.86
CA LEU A 77 -4.09 -1.06 -8.65
C LEU A 77 -4.20 -0.23 -9.96
N PRO A 78 -5.42 0.11 -10.43
CA PRO A 78 -5.62 0.71 -11.75
C PRO A 78 -5.18 2.16 -11.83
N ASN A 79 -5.56 2.97 -10.83
CA ASN A 79 -5.44 4.42 -10.83
C ASN A 79 -4.71 4.92 -9.58
N ARG A 80 -3.99 6.04 -9.72
CA ARG A 80 -3.25 6.68 -8.63
C ARG A 80 -4.15 7.07 -7.45
N GLU A 81 -5.35 7.60 -7.71
CA GLU A 81 -6.31 7.95 -6.67
C GLU A 81 -6.75 6.73 -5.84
N ILE A 82 -7.11 5.64 -6.51
CA ILE A 82 -7.49 4.36 -5.88
C ILE A 82 -6.34 3.80 -5.06
N LYS A 83 -5.12 3.83 -5.63
CA LYS A 83 -3.90 3.39 -4.94
C LYS A 83 -3.65 4.21 -3.67
N ILE A 84 -3.65 5.53 -3.76
CA ILE A 84 -3.42 6.41 -2.61
C ILE A 84 -4.51 6.20 -1.54
N GLY A 85 -5.78 6.17 -1.93
CA GLY A 85 -6.89 6.04 -0.98
C GLY A 85 -6.87 4.72 -0.21
N LEU A 86 -6.72 3.60 -0.93
CA LEU A 86 -6.71 2.27 -0.31
C LEU A 86 -5.46 2.04 0.55
N LEU A 87 -4.28 2.43 0.05
CA LEU A 87 -3.03 2.28 0.81
C LEU A 87 -3.02 3.17 2.06
N SER A 88 -3.57 4.40 1.98
CA SER A 88 -3.68 5.27 3.16
C SER A 88 -4.61 4.71 4.22
N GLU A 89 -5.77 4.17 3.81
CA GLU A 89 -6.71 3.50 4.72
C GLU A 89 -6.06 2.27 5.37
N LEU A 90 -5.38 1.41 4.59
CA LEU A 90 -4.67 0.26 5.12
C LEU A 90 -3.58 0.68 6.08
N LEU A 91 -2.70 1.60 5.69
CA LEU A 91 -1.62 2.11 6.53
C LEU A 91 -2.18 2.64 7.85
N ASN A 92 -3.31 3.35 7.82
CA ASN A 92 -3.96 3.83 9.01
C ASN A 92 -4.44 2.69 9.91
N LEU A 93 -5.09 1.68 9.33
CA LEU A 93 -5.53 0.50 10.08
C LEU A 93 -4.34 -0.26 10.68
N TYR A 94 -3.22 -0.41 9.97
CA TYR A 94 -2.05 -1.11 10.50
C TYR A 94 -1.32 -0.35 11.61
N ARG A 95 -1.44 0.98 11.64
CA ARG A 95 -0.89 1.84 12.69
C ARG A 95 -1.83 2.04 13.89
N ASP A 96 -3.05 1.48 13.83
CA ASP A 96 -4.14 1.75 14.78
C ASP A 96 -4.33 3.27 15.04
N GLY A 97 -4.13 4.09 13.99
CA GLY A 97 -4.12 5.55 14.06
C GLY A 97 -5.38 6.22 13.53
N ASN A 98 -5.36 7.57 13.49
CA ASN A 98 -6.36 8.37 12.78
C ASN A 98 -5.94 8.60 11.33
N ILE A 99 -6.87 8.41 10.39
CA ILE A 99 -6.61 8.54 8.97
C ILE A 99 -6.15 9.94 8.56
N GLN A 100 -6.60 10.97 9.27
CA GLN A 100 -6.15 12.35 9.04
C GLN A 100 -4.65 12.49 9.34
N ASP A 101 -4.18 11.92 10.45
CA ASP A 101 -2.77 11.96 10.84
C ASP A 101 -1.91 11.16 9.86
N THR A 102 -2.38 9.98 9.44
CA THR A 102 -1.69 9.15 8.43
C THR A 102 -1.60 9.86 7.08
N THR A 103 -2.67 10.54 6.65
CA THR A 103 -2.69 11.33 5.41
C THR A 103 -1.72 12.51 5.50
N MET A 104 -1.75 13.28 6.60
CA MET A 104 -0.85 14.41 6.80
C MET A 104 0.62 13.99 6.84
N LEU A 105 0.94 12.90 7.55
CA LEU A 105 2.29 12.35 7.59
C LEU A 105 2.77 11.95 6.19
N THR A 106 1.93 11.28 5.41
CA THR A 106 2.28 10.87 4.05
C THR A 106 2.56 12.06 3.12
N LEU A 107 1.73 13.12 3.21
CA LEU A 107 1.92 14.34 2.44
C LEU A 107 3.19 15.09 2.88
N ALA A 108 3.46 15.15 4.19
CA ALA A 108 4.68 15.74 4.72
C ALA A 108 5.94 14.99 4.23
N ILE A 109 5.92 13.65 4.25
CA ILE A 109 7.03 12.83 3.75
C ILE A 109 7.24 13.07 2.25
N SER A 110 6.15 13.09 1.47
CA SER A 110 6.21 13.37 0.04
C SER A 110 6.80 14.76 -0.25
N SER A 111 6.44 15.76 0.55
CA SER A 111 6.98 17.13 0.46
C SER A 111 8.47 17.19 0.82
N ALA A 112 8.88 16.51 1.89
CA ALA A 112 10.29 16.42 2.29
C ALA A 112 11.16 15.75 1.20
N LEU A 113 10.65 14.69 0.58
CA LEU A 113 11.30 14.03 -0.56
C LEU A 113 11.46 14.95 -1.77
N GLN A 114 10.41 15.70 -2.14
CA GLN A 114 10.48 16.66 -3.25
C GLN A 114 11.50 17.78 -2.98
N LYS A 115 11.59 18.23 -1.73
CA LYS A 115 12.56 19.25 -1.28
C LYS A 115 13.96 18.70 -1.07
N LYS A 116 14.15 17.37 -1.16
CA LYS A 116 15.40 16.65 -0.83
C LYS A 116 15.87 16.94 0.61
N ASP A 117 14.95 17.19 1.52
CA ASP A 117 15.22 17.44 2.93
C ASP A 117 15.33 16.10 3.69
N LEU A 118 16.54 15.52 3.67
CA LEU A 118 16.82 14.22 4.28
C LEU A 118 16.61 14.21 5.82
N PRO A 119 17.01 15.24 6.59
CA PRO A 119 16.74 15.29 8.02
C PRO A 119 15.25 15.23 8.36
N GLU A 120 14.43 16.05 7.70
CA GLU A 120 12.98 16.07 7.97
C GLU A 120 12.32 14.78 7.48
N LEU A 121 12.77 14.23 6.35
CA LEU A 121 12.34 12.91 5.86
C LEU A 121 12.55 11.82 6.91
N MET A 122 13.75 11.72 7.50
CA MET A 122 14.05 10.71 8.52
C MET A 122 13.20 10.90 9.78
N ASN A 123 12.98 12.15 10.21
CA ASN A 123 12.11 12.48 11.33
C ASN A 123 10.66 12.01 11.09
N LEU A 124 10.12 12.27 9.90
CA LEU A 124 8.76 11.90 9.54
C LEU A 124 8.58 10.38 9.39
N LEU A 125 9.59 9.68 8.84
CA LEU A 125 9.60 8.22 8.76
C LEU A 125 9.66 7.58 10.15
N ASN A 126 10.47 8.12 11.07
CA ASN A 126 10.50 7.67 12.46
C ASN A 126 9.14 7.85 13.14
N LYS A 127 8.46 8.99 12.94
CA LYS A 127 7.09 9.20 13.43
C LYS A 127 6.08 8.23 12.84
N LEU A 128 6.29 7.80 11.60
CA LEU A 128 5.42 6.84 10.94
C LEU A 128 5.47 5.46 11.62
N ILE A 129 6.67 4.99 11.94
CA ILE A 129 6.91 3.64 12.52
C ILE A 129 6.87 3.62 14.06
N ALA A 130 7.03 4.76 14.73
CA ALA A 130 7.07 4.84 16.19
C ALA A 130 5.91 4.14 16.92
N PRO A 131 4.64 4.23 16.47
CA PRO A 131 3.53 3.52 17.13
C PRO A 131 3.73 2.00 17.20
N ILE A 132 4.34 1.41 16.17
CA ILE A 132 4.60 -0.03 16.08
C ILE A 132 5.70 -0.43 17.03
N CYS A 133 6.71 0.42 17.16
CA CYS A 133 7.82 0.20 18.08
C CYS A 133 7.40 0.29 19.55
N CYS A 134 6.39 1.10 19.86
CA CYS A 134 5.79 1.08 21.21
C CYS A 134 5.06 -0.24 21.51
N GLU A 135 4.72 -1.02 20.47
CA GLU A 135 4.03 -2.31 20.58
C GLU A 135 4.95 -3.54 20.46
N HIS A 136 6.28 -3.39 20.50
CA HIS A 136 7.26 -4.50 20.38
C HIS A 136 7.04 -5.68 21.35
N TRP A 137 6.23 -5.50 22.41
CA TRP A 137 5.86 -6.55 23.35
C TRP A 137 4.74 -7.48 22.85
N LYS A 138 4.11 -7.18 21.70
CA LYS A 138 3.08 -8.02 21.07
C LYS A 138 3.72 -9.02 20.10
N GLN A 139 3.21 -10.25 20.05
CA GLN A 139 3.64 -11.35 19.16
C GLN A 139 3.62 -11.02 17.64
N ARG A 140 3.11 -9.84 17.24
CA ARG A 140 2.92 -9.44 15.85
C ARG A 140 3.75 -8.21 15.43
N ALA A 141 4.67 -7.74 16.28
CA ALA A 141 5.45 -6.53 16.03
C ALA A 141 6.19 -6.58 14.69
N ASP A 142 6.90 -7.67 14.38
CA ASP A 142 7.63 -7.84 13.11
C ASP A 142 6.71 -7.75 11.88
N PHE A 143 5.52 -8.35 11.99
CA PHE A 143 4.53 -8.32 10.92
C PHE A 143 3.95 -6.92 10.72
N LEU A 144 3.56 -6.24 11.81
CA LEU A 144 3.04 -4.88 11.75
C LEU A 144 4.09 -3.90 11.21
N PHE A 145 5.34 -4.11 11.62
CA PHE A 145 6.48 -3.35 11.14
C PHE A 145 6.67 -3.52 9.62
N LYS A 146 6.72 -4.78 9.14
CA LYS A 146 6.86 -5.09 7.72
C LYS A 146 5.69 -4.52 6.90
N ALA A 147 4.45 -4.76 7.35
CA ALA A 147 3.25 -4.31 6.66
C ALA A 147 3.21 -2.79 6.53
N THR A 148 3.45 -2.07 7.64
CA THR A 148 3.47 -0.60 7.64
C THR A 148 4.56 -0.06 6.74
N THR A 149 5.76 -0.65 6.80
CA THR A 149 6.90 -0.21 5.98
C THR A 149 6.60 -0.36 4.49
N VAL A 150 6.10 -1.53 4.06
CA VAL A 150 5.73 -1.76 2.66
C VAL A 150 4.61 -0.81 2.22
N LEU A 151 3.56 -0.66 3.02
CA LEU A 151 2.45 0.24 2.72
C LEU A 151 2.91 1.70 2.60
N ALA A 152 3.78 2.14 3.50
CA ALA A 152 4.35 3.48 3.48
C ALA A 152 5.13 3.73 2.20
N PHE A 153 6.02 2.80 1.83
CA PHE A 153 6.81 2.95 0.62
C PHE A 153 5.94 2.88 -0.64
N GLN A 154 4.98 1.97 -0.71
CA GLN A 154 4.03 1.91 -1.83
C GLN A 154 3.22 3.20 -1.95
N LEU A 155 2.83 3.81 -0.84
CA LEU A 155 2.08 5.07 -0.82
C LEU A 155 2.95 6.24 -1.30
N LEU A 156 4.17 6.36 -0.81
CA LEU A 156 5.15 7.33 -1.31
C LEU A 156 5.46 7.14 -2.79
N SER A 157 5.55 5.89 -3.24
CA SER A 157 5.74 5.55 -4.66
C SER A 157 4.61 6.08 -5.53
N ALA A 158 3.38 6.00 -5.03
CA ALA A 158 2.21 6.54 -5.71
C ALA A 158 2.22 8.09 -5.75
N HIS A 159 2.85 8.76 -4.76
CA HIS A 159 2.95 10.22 -4.75
C HIS A 159 4.06 10.77 -5.66
N LEU A 160 5.14 10.00 -5.87
CA LEU A 160 6.35 10.46 -6.53
C LEU A 160 6.61 9.79 -7.89
N ASP A 161 5.73 8.88 -8.32
CA ASP A 161 5.91 8.02 -9.50
C ASP A 161 7.27 7.30 -9.46
N THR A 162 7.55 6.62 -8.34
CA THR A 162 8.82 5.94 -8.05
C THR A 162 8.63 4.43 -7.95
N GLU A 163 9.72 3.66 -8.02
CA GLU A 163 9.69 2.21 -7.93
C GLU A 163 10.15 1.74 -6.54
N VAL A 164 9.45 0.75 -6.00
CA VAL A 164 9.77 0.13 -4.71
C VAL A 164 10.07 -1.33 -4.95
N HIS A 165 11.22 -1.78 -4.44
CA HIS A 165 11.64 -3.16 -4.48
C HIS A 165 11.71 -3.68 -3.04
N CYS A 166 10.93 -4.73 -2.76
CA CYS A 166 11.04 -5.47 -1.51
C CYS A 166 11.94 -6.68 -1.76
N THR A 167 12.90 -6.92 -0.86
CA THR A 167 13.74 -8.12 -0.89
C THR A 167 13.18 -9.20 0.03
N ASP A 168 13.51 -10.46 -0.25
CA ASP A 168 13.11 -11.60 0.59
C ASP A 168 13.78 -11.60 1.97
N LYS A 169 14.83 -10.78 2.16
CA LYS A 169 15.52 -10.60 3.43
C LYS A 169 14.86 -9.49 4.26
N PRO A 170 14.18 -9.81 5.38
CA PRO A 170 13.81 -8.79 6.35
C PRO A 170 15.07 -8.27 7.06
N PRO A 171 15.13 -6.98 7.45
CA PRO A 171 14.17 -5.88 7.26
C PRO A 171 14.64 -4.89 6.17
N GLU A 172 15.04 -5.39 5.01
CA GLU A 172 15.56 -4.56 3.91
C GLU A 172 14.43 -4.17 2.95
N VAL A 173 14.20 -2.87 2.79
CA VAL A 173 13.29 -2.34 1.76
C VAL A 173 14.00 -1.24 0.98
N HIS A 174 13.92 -1.33 -0.34
CA HIS A 174 14.62 -0.42 -1.25
C HIS A 174 13.62 0.46 -1.99
N MET A 175 13.77 1.78 -1.84
CA MET A 175 13.03 2.75 -2.64
C MET A 175 13.98 3.44 -3.63
N ILE A 176 13.62 3.40 -4.91
CA ILE A 176 14.35 4.09 -5.97
C ILE A 176 13.49 5.27 -6.43
N VAL A 177 13.83 6.45 -5.94
CA VAL A 177 13.27 7.72 -6.43
C VAL A 177 14.13 8.19 -7.59
N LYS A 178 13.56 8.76 -8.68
CA LYS A 178 14.31 9.26 -9.85
C LYS A 178 15.57 10.04 -9.43
N GLN A 179 16.74 9.38 -9.48
CA GLN A 179 18.09 9.83 -9.06
C GLN A 179 18.46 9.84 -7.56
N ILE A 180 17.61 9.31 -6.65
CA ILE A 180 17.92 9.12 -5.23
C ILE A 180 17.54 7.70 -4.82
N SER A 181 18.54 6.86 -4.51
CA SER A 181 18.31 5.54 -3.92
C SER A 181 18.29 5.68 -2.40
N ILE A 182 17.14 5.40 -1.80
CA ILE A 182 16.99 5.40 -0.34
C ILE A 182 17.02 3.95 0.12
N PHE A 183 18.09 3.62 0.83
CA PHE A 183 18.27 2.33 1.49
C PHE A 183 17.90 2.51 2.95
N MET A 184 16.84 1.83 3.40
CA MET A 184 16.46 1.82 4.80
C MET A 184 16.68 0.41 5.34
N VAL A 185 17.70 0.28 6.17
CA VAL A 185 17.97 -0.92 6.96
C VAL A 185 17.49 -0.62 8.36
N PHE A 186 16.43 -1.29 8.79
CA PHE A 186 15.85 -1.07 10.11
C PHE A 186 16.36 -2.12 11.07
N ASN A 187 17.30 -1.76 11.94
CA ASN A 187 17.69 -2.65 13.04
C ASN A 187 16.66 -2.49 14.16
N CYS A 188 15.81 -3.48 14.32
CA CYS A 188 14.97 -3.63 15.50
C CYS A 188 15.59 -4.63 16.48
#